data_AF-A0AAW5Z0T7-F1
#
_entry.id   AF-A0AAW5Z0T7-F1
#
_cell.length_a   1.000
_cell.length_b   1.000
_cell.length_c   1.000
_cell.angle_alpha   90.00
_cell.angle_beta   90.00
_cell.angle_gamma   90.00
#
_symmetry.space_group_name_H-M   'P 1'
#
loop_
_entity.id
_entity.type
_entity.pdbx_description
1 polymer ?
#
loop_
_entity_poly.entity_id
_entity_poly.type
_entity_poly.pdbx_seq_one_letter_code
_entity_poly.pdbx_strand_id
1 'polypeptide(L)'
;MTKYSSELKVQIASDYLYGRDSYNGLSQKYNIAASIIRTWVKAAELNGLESLKVKRTKREYSVDFKLDVVSYYLKSDVGGNLVAAKFNISPSQVYSWTKKFQRGGPDALLPVKKGRPAKMPKKTEKAKRNKQIGTLTDKQ
;
A
#
# COMPACT_ATOMS: atom_id res chain seq x y z
N MET A 1 4.69 9.31 13.14
CA MET A 1 4.53 8.43 14.31
C MET A 1 3.03 8.40 14.65
N THR A 2 2.42 7.23 14.86
CA THR A 2 1.00 7.17 15.27
C THR A 2 0.89 7.41 16.77
N LYS A 3 0.00 8.30 17.22
CA LYS A 3 -0.20 8.63 18.65
C LYS A 3 -0.56 7.41 19.51
N TYR A 4 -1.25 6.43 18.93
CA TYR A 4 -1.70 5.20 19.59
C TYR A 4 -1.12 3.99 18.85
N SER A 5 -0.63 3.00 19.60
CA SER A 5 -0.11 1.74 19.05
C SER A 5 -1.22 0.91 18.40
N SER A 6 -0.85 0.02 17.47
CA SER A 6 -1.81 -0.88 16.83
C SER A 6 -2.47 -1.82 17.84
N GLU A 7 -1.68 -2.30 18.79
CA GLU A 7 -2.09 -3.27 19.81
C GLU A 7 -3.15 -2.65 20.73
N LEU A 8 -2.94 -1.40 21.16
CA LEU A 8 -3.90 -0.67 21.99
C LEU A 8 -5.23 -0.45 21.27
N LYS A 9 -5.21 -0.08 19.99
CA LYS A 9 -6.43 0.11 19.19
C LYS A 9 -7.21 -1.18 19.05
N VAL A 10 -6.53 -2.28 18.76
CA VAL A 10 -7.13 -3.62 18.62
C VAL A 10 -7.76 -4.05 19.94
N GLN A 11 -7.07 -3.86 21.07
CA GLN A 11 -7.59 -4.18 22.38
C GLN A 11 -8.88 -3.41 22.69
N ILE A 12 -8.87 -2.09 22.54
CA ILE A 12 -10.02 -1.24 22.83
C ILE A 12 -11.22 -1.58 21.94
N ALA A 13 -10.99 -1.79 20.64
CA ALA A 13 -12.05 -2.16 19.71
C ALA A 13 -12.62 -3.55 20.04
N SER A 14 -11.76 -4.51 20.38
CA SER A 14 -12.14 -5.85 20.81
C SER A 14 -12.99 -5.82 22.08
N ASP A 15 -12.56 -5.09 23.11
CA ASP A 15 -13.30 -4.98 24.37
C ASP A 15 -14.71 -4.41 24.17
N TYR A 16 -14.88 -3.43 23.27
CA TYR A 16 -16.20 -2.95 22.89
C TYR A 16 -17.02 -4.00 22.12
N LEU A 17 -16.44 -4.63 21.09
CA LEU A 17 -17.14 -5.60 20.22
C LEU A 17 -17.59 -6.85 20.97
N TYR A 18 -16.84 -7.27 21.99
CA TYR A 18 -17.23 -8.39 22.88
C TYR A 18 -18.14 -7.96 24.04
N GLY A 19 -18.60 -6.70 24.06
CA GLY A 19 -19.50 -6.19 25.10
C GLY A 19 -18.88 -6.09 26.49
N ARG A 20 -17.54 -6.07 26.59
CA ARG A 20 -16.84 -5.99 27.89
C ARG A 20 -16.90 -4.60 28.51
N ASP A 21 -17.03 -3.57 27.68
CA ASP A 21 -17.09 -2.18 28.13
C ASP A 21 -17.83 -1.29 27.12
N SER A 22 -18.33 -0.16 27.59
CA SER A 22 -18.98 0.87 26.79
C SER A 22 -17.97 1.87 26.23
N TYR A 23 -18.38 2.68 25.25
CA TYR A 23 -17.55 3.79 24.77
C TYR A 23 -17.10 4.74 25.90
N ASN A 24 -17.97 4.99 26.88
CA ASN A 24 -17.66 5.90 27.98
C ASN A 24 -16.67 5.27 28.96
N GLY A 25 -16.85 3.99 29.30
CA GLY A 25 -15.92 3.28 30.18
C GLY A 25 -14.53 3.14 29.57
N LEU A 26 -14.45 2.77 28.28
CA LEU A 26 -13.18 2.76 27.54
C LEU A 26 -12.55 4.15 27.44
N SER A 27 -13.35 5.20 27.25
CA SER A 27 -12.86 6.57 27.16
C SER A 27 -12.19 7.01 28.46
N GLN A 28 -12.83 6.74 29.59
CA GLN A 28 -12.28 7.03 30.92
C GLN A 28 -11.05 6.17 31.23
N LYS A 29 -11.14 4.84 31.00
CA LYS A 29 -10.08 3.88 31.31
C LYS A 29 -8.77 4.18 30.58
N TYR A 30 -8.84 4.60 29.32
CA TYR A 30 -7.65 4.84 28.49
C TYR A 30 -7.34 6.33 28.32
N ASN A 31 -8.15 7.24 28.87
CA ASN A 31 -8.08 8.69 28.64
C ASN A 31 -8.05 9.05 27.13
N ILE A 32 -8.97 8.46 26.36
CA ILE A 32 -9.09 8.64 24.91
C ILE A 32 -10.50 9.10 24.61
N ALA A 33 -10.66 10.13 23.77
CA ALA A 33 -11.98 10.63 23.40
C ALA A 33 -12.84 9.53 22.75
N ALA A 34 -14.10 9.41 23.19
CA ALA A 34 -15.03 8.40 22.67
C ALA A 34 -15.22 8.45 21.14
N SER A 35 -15.07 9.63 20.53
CA SER A 35 -15.10 9.81 19.07
C SER A 35 -13.98 9.06 18.34
N ILE A 36 -12.78 9.02 18.93
CA ILE A 36 -11.64 8.26 18.40
C ILE A 36 -11.91 6.76 18.52
N ILE A 37 -12.43 6.32 19.67
CA ILE A 37 -12.76 4.92 19.92
C ILE A 37 -13.84 4.43 18.94
N ARG A 38 -14.90 5.21 18.72
CA ARG A 38 -15.94 4.94 17.71
C ARG A 38 -15.35 4.76 16.31
N THR A 39 -14.35 5.56 15.95
CA THR A 39 -13.68 5.44 14.66
C THR A 39 -12.96 4.10 14.52
N TRP A 40 -12.29 3.63 15.58
CA TRP A 40 -11.62 2.32 15.57
C TRP A 40 -12.59 1.16 15.54
N VAL A 41 -13.67 1.24 16.32
CA VAL A 41 -14.73 0.22 16.30
C VAL A 41 -15.36 0.13 14.92
N LYS A 42 -15.76 1.25 14.30
CA LYS A 42 -16.32 1.24 12.94
C LYS A 42 -15.36 0.66 11.90
N ALA A 43 -14.07 0.99 12.00
CA ALA A 43 -13.07 0.41 11.09
C ALA A 43 -12.97 -1.11 11.28
N ALA A 44 -13.02 -1.59 12.53
CA ALA A 44 -12.99 -3.01 12.86
C ALA A 44 -14.27 -3.75 12.45
N GLU A 45 -15.45 -3.13 12.55
CA GLU A 45 -16.72 -3.70 12.07
C GLU A 45 -16.71 -3.89 10.54
N LEU A 46 -16.18 -2.90 9.82
CA LEU A 46 -16.17 -2.92 8.35
C LEU A 46 -15.08 -3.82 7.76
N ASN A 47 -13.91 -3.91 8.41
CA ASN A 47 -12.71 -4.50 7.81
C ASN A 47 -11.98 -5.50 8.73
N GLY A 48 -12.57 -5.85 9.87
CA GLY A 48 -11.96 -6.68 10.91
C GLY A 48 -10.93 -5.93 11.77
N LEU A 49 -10.56 -6.52 12.92
CA LEU A 49 -9.57 -5.95 13.85
C LEU A 49 -8.19 -5.73 13.21
N GLU A 50 -7.83 -6.53 12.20
CA GLU A 50 -6.58 -6.37 11.43
C GLU A 50 -6.47 -5.01 10.73
N SER A 51 -7.60 -4.34 10.46
CA SER A 51 -7.62 -3.00 9.87
C SER A 51 -7.02 -1.91 10.78
N LEU A 52 -6.99 -2.16 12.09
CA LEU A 52 -6.42 -1.24 13.09
C LEU A 52 -4.91 -1.38 13.21
N LYS A 53 -4.34 -2.46 12.67
CA LYS A 53 -2.89 -2.67 12.67
C LYS A 53 -2.22 -1.77 11.65
N VAL A 54 -1.07 -1.21 12.04
CA VAL A 54 -0.26 -0.43 11.12
C VAL A 54 0.34 -1.40 10.09
N LYS A 55 -0.12 -1.29 8.84
CA LYS A 55 0.51 -2.01 7.73
C LYS A 55 1.92 -1.48 7.55
N ARG A 56 2.91 -2.30 7.91
CA ARG A 56 4.35 -1.98 7.76
C ARG A 56 4.82 -2.12 6.31
N THR A 57 4.06 -2.84 5.49
CA THR A 57 4.34 -3.00 4.07
C THR A 57 3.57 -1.97 3.27
N LYS A 58 4.26 -1.38 2.28
CA LYS A 58 3.61 -0.56 1.28
C LYS A 58 2.73 -1.45 0.43
N ARG A 59 1.44 -1.13 0.31
CA ARG A 59 0.58 -1.79 -0.67
C ARG A 59 1.09 -1.46 -2.08
N GLU A 60 1.44 -2.50 -2.82
CA GLU A 60 1.84 -2.38 -4.21
C GLU A 60 0.60 -2.54 -5.10
N TYR A 61 0.52 -1.72 -6.13
CA TYR A 61 -0.53 -1.75 -7.13
C TYR A 61 0.12 -1.95 -8.48
N SER A 62 -0.40 -2.90 -9.26
CA SER A 62 0.02 -3.11 -10.65
C SER A 62 -0.23 -1.85 -11.47
N VAL A 63 0.47 -1.73 -12.59
CA VAL A 63 0.28 -0.62 -13.52
C VAL A 63 -1.13 -0.66 -14.10
N ASP A 64 -1.60 -1.86 -14.47
CA ASP A 64 -2.94 -2.08 -15.01
C ASP A 64 -4.02 -1.61 -14.03
N PHE A 65 -3.89 -1.95 -12.75
CA PHE A 65 -4.84 -1.49 -11.74
C PHE A 65 -4.88 0.04 -11.64
N LYS A 66 -3.72 0.72 -11.71
CA LYS A 66 -3.69 2.18 -11.69
C LYS A 66 -4.32 2.78 -12.95
N LEU A 67 -4.10 2.15 -14.10
CA LEU A 67 -4.70 2.57 -15.37
C LEU A 67 -6.22 2.41 -15.34
N ASP A 68 -6.74 1.33 -14.77
CA ASP A 68 -8.18 1.11 -14.60
C ASP A 68 -8.80 2.19 -13.71
N VAL A 69 -8.16 2.48 -12.56
CA VAL A 69 -8.61 3.53 -11.64
C VAL A 69 -8.65 4.89 -12.32
N VAL A 70 -7.58 5.27 -13.02
CA VAL A 70 -7.50 6.57 -13.70
C VAL A 70 -8.50 6.63 -14.86
N SER A 71 -8.61 5.57 -15.65
CA SER A 71 -9.56 5.49 -16.76
C SER A 71 -10.99 5.60 -16.27
N TYR A 72 -11.33 4.93 -15.16
CA TYR A 72 -12.64 5.02 -14.54
C TYR A 72 -12.91 6.44 -14.02
N TYR A 73 -11.94 7.04 -13.32
CA TYR A 73 -12.07 8.42 -12.82
C TYR A 73 -12.25 9.44 -13.94
N LEU A 74 -11.55 9.29 -15.08
CA LEU A 74 -11.67 10.22 -16.21
C LEU A 74 -12.96 10.03 -17.03
N LYS A 75 -13.52 8.81 -17.06
CA LYS A 75 -14.75 8.50 -17.80
C LYS A 75 -16.02 8.72 -16.98
N SER A 76 -15.91 8.73 -15.67
CA SER A 76 -17.05 8.87 -14.77
C SER A 76 -17.18 10.31 -14.29
N ASP A 77 -18.42 10.76 -14.12
CA ASP A 77 -18.73 12.05 -13.48
C ASP A 77 -18.78 11.92 -11.94
N VAL A 78 -18.17 10.87 -11.39
CA VAL A 78 -18.18 10.63 -9.94
C VAL A 78 -16.90 11.19 -9.30
N GLY A 79 -17.08 11.84 -8.15
CA GLY A 79 -15.96 12.42 -7.41
C GLY A 79 -14.95 11.37 -6.95
N GLY A 80 -13.69 11.80 -6.74
CA GLY A 80 -12.58 10.91 -6.37
C GLY A 80 -12.80 10.10 -5.10
N ASN A 81 -13.68 10.56 -4.21
CA ASN A 81 -14.06 9.81 -3.00
C ASN A 81 -14.84 8.53 -3.31
N LEU A 82 -15.77 8.57 -4.27
CA LEU A 82 -16.56 7.42 -4.67
C LEU A 82 -15.71 6.41 -5.46
N VAL A 83 -14.84 6.91 -6.35
CA VAL A 83 -13.87 6.07 -7.04
C VAL A 83 -12.94 5.38 -6.05
N ALA A 84 -12.42 6.13 -5.07
CA ALA A 84 -11.55 5.59 -4.03
C ALA A 84 -12.23 4.48 -3.21
N ALA A 85 -13.49 4.68 -2.83
CA ALA A 85 -14.28 3.67 -2.14
C ALA A 85 -14.47 2.41 -3.02
N LYS A 86 -14.83 2.57 -4.30
CA LYS A 86 -15.02 1.45 -5.25
C LYS A 86 -13.76 0.59 -5.39
N PHE A 87 -12.59 1.21 -5.50
CA PHE A 87 -11.32 0.52 -5.72
C PHE A 87 -10.57 0.20 -4.41
N ASN A 88 -11.16 0.50 -3.26
CA ASN A 88 -10.55 0.35 -1.93
C ASN A 88 -9.14 0.97 -1.86
N ILE A 89 -9.02 2.21 -2.30
CA ILE A 89 -7.81 3.04 -2.27
C ILE A 89 -8.11 4.39 -1.62
N SER A 90 -7.10 5.21 -1.35
CA SER A 90 -7.35 6.55 -0.82
C SER A 90 -7.73 7.54 -1.94
N PRO A 91 -8.58 8.54 -1.68
CA PRO A 91 -8.86 9.61 -2.65
C PRO A 91 -7.58 10.30 -3.14
N SER A 92 -6.61 10.51 -2.25
CA SER A 92 -5.30 11.07 -2.61
C SER A 92 -4.53 10.21 -3.62
N GLN A 93 -4.70 8.87 -3.60
CA GLN A 93 -4.09 7.98 -4.60
C GLN A 93 -4.73 8.18 -5.96
N VAL A 94 -6.06 8.30 -6.04
CA VAL A 94 -6.79 8.61 -7.28
C VAL A 94 -6.24 9.89 -7.89
N TYR A 95 -6.24 11.00 -7.14
CA TYR A 95 -5.76 12.28 -7.63
C TYR A 95 -4.28 12.25 -8.06
N SER A 96 -3.42 11.56 -7.28
CA SER A 96 -1.99 11.46 -7.60
C SER A 96 -1.75 10.69 -8.90
N TRP A 97 -2.44 9.58 -9.12
CA TRP A 97 -2.29 8.78 -10.33
C TRP A 97 -2.87 9.50 -11.55
N THR A 98 -4.05 10.11 -11.43
CA THR A 98 -4.66 10.90 -12.51
C THR A 98 -3.76 12.06 -12.93
N LYS A 99 -3.18 12.80 -11.96
CA LYS A 99 -2.26 13.89 -12.26
C LYS A 99 -0.98 13.41 -12.95
N LYS A 100 -0.47 12.23 -12.61
CA LYS A 100 0.70 11.64 -13.30
C LYS A 100 0.35 11.25 -14.74
N PHE A 101 -0.80 10.59 -14.91
CA PHE A 101 -1.30 10.20 -16.22
C PHE A 101 -1.51 11.41 -17.15
N GLN A 102 -2.10 12.50 -16.65
CA GLN A 102 -2.28 13.72 -17.44
C GLN A 102 -0.96 14.39 -17.85
N ARG A 103 0.13 14.19 -17.09
CA ARG A 103 1.44 14.82 -17.39
C ARG A 103 2.34 14.01 -18.31
N GLY A 104 2.19 12.69 -18.33
CA GLY A 104 3.12 11.80 -19.04
C GLY A 104 2.51 10.49 -19.50
N GLY A 105 1.19 10.43 -19.63
CA GLY A 105 0.46 9.27 -20.14
C GLY A 105 0.59 8.01 -19.26
N PRO A 106 0.34 6.83 -19.85
CA PRO A 106 0.47 5.54 -19.17
C PRO A 106 1.86 5.30 -18.57
N ASP A 107 2.92 5.74 -19.27
CA ASP A 107 4.32 5.52 -18.86
C ASP A 107 4.65 6.19 -17.51
N ALA A 108 3.98 7.29 -17.19
CA ALA A 108 4.14 7.98 -15.92
C ALA A 108 3.64 7.17 -14.70
N LEU A 109 2.90 6.08 -14.92
CA LEU A 109 2.42 5.17 -13.87
C LEU A 109 3.33 3.96 -13.64
N LEU A 110 4.31 3.75 -14.52
CA LEU A 110 5.28 2.67 -14.42
C LEU A 110 6.10 2.78 -13.12
N PRO A 111 6.51 1.64 -12.53
CA PRO A 111 7.38 1.63 -11.37
C PRO A 111 8.74 2.24 -11.74
N VAL A 112 9.01 3.45 -11.26
CA VAL A 112 10.32 4.10 -11.39
C VAL A 112 11.29 3.44 -10.40
N LYS A 113 12.47 3.02 -10.88
CA LYS A 113 13.57 2.56 -10.02
C LYS A 113 13.91 3.69 -9.04
N LYS A 114 13.61 3.46 -7.75
CA LYS A 114 13.81 4.45 -6.70
C LYS A 114 15.28 4.43 -6.27
N GLY A 115 15.95 5.58 -6.32
CA GLY A 115 17.32 5.75 -5.82
C GLY A 115 18.25 6.50 -6.76
N ARG A 116 19.44 6.87 -6.26
CA ARG A 116 20.51 7.46 -7.08
C ARG A 116 20.99 6.41 -8.10
N PRO A 117 21.17 6.76 -9.37
CA PRO A 117 21.81 5.85 -10.33
C PRO A 117 23.18 5.41 -9.79
N ALA A 118 23.49 4.12 -9.93
CA ALA A 118 24.77 3.59 -9.47
C ALA A 118 25.91 4.24 -10.26
N LYS A 119 26.92 4.76 -9.54
CA LYS A 119 28.09 5.42 -10.14
C LYS A 119 28.98 4.45 -10.94
N MET A 120 28.83 3.14 -10.74
CA MET A 120 29.65 2.12 -11.41
C MET A 120 28.75 0.98 -11.94
N PRO A 121 29.04 0.45 -13.13
CA PRO A 121 28.33 -0.71 -13.67
C PRO A 121 28.63 -1.95 -12.81
N LYS A 122 27.57 -2.67 -12.41
CA LYS A 122 27.72 -3.97 -11.73
C LYS A 122 28.28 -4.98 -12.74
N LYS A 123 29.46 -5.54 -12.45
CA LYS A 123 30.01 -6.71 -13.16
C LYS A 123 29.03 -7.89 -12.98
N THR A 124 28.31 -8.25 -14.04
CA THR A 124 27.54 -9.50 -14.07
C THR A 124 28.51 -10.67 -14.21
N GLU A 125 28.44 -11.62 -13.27
CA GLU A 125 29.07 -12.95 -13.27
C GLU A 125 28.55 -13.82 -14.45
N LYS A 126 28.76 -13.38 -15.70
CA LYS A 126 28.47 -14.18 -16.91
C LYS A 126 29.73 -14.56 -17.69
N ALA A 127 30.92 -14.35 -17.12
CA ALA A 127 32.20 -14.56 -17.80
C ALA A 127 32.98 -15.82 -17.36
N LYS A 128 32.40 -16.73 -16.57
CA LYS A 128 33.10 -17.95 -16.10
C LYS A 128 32.72 -19.25 -16.82
N ARG A 129 31.78 -19.25 -17.79
CA ARG A 129 31.30 -20.49 -18.46
C ARG A 129 31.78 -20.69 -19.91
N ASN A 130 32.82 -19.99 -20.37
CA ASN A 130 33.31 -20.16 -21.75
C ASN A 130 34.81 -20.48 -21.89
N LYS A 131 35.43 -21.06 -20.85
CA LYS A 131 36.87 -21.42 -20.85
C LYS A 131 37.17 -22.92 -20.78
N GLN A 132 36.17 -23.80 -20.98
CA GLN A 132 36.37 -25.27 -20.88
C GLN A 132 35.93 -26.08 -22.13
N ILE A 133 35.55 -25.46 -23.25
CA ILE A 133 35.10 -26.19 -24.46
C ILE A 133 35.92 -25.85 -25.71
N GLY A 134 37.25 -25.78 -25.58
CA GLY A 134 38.13 -25.34 -26.68
C GLY A 134 39.46 -26.07 -26.81
N THR A 135 39.62 -27.26 -26.21
CA THR A 135 40.83 -28.08 -26.39
C THR A 135 40.43 -29.55 -26.45
N LEU A 136 40.01 -30.04 -27.63
CA LEU A 136 40.07 -31.45 -28.07
C LEU A 136 39.44 -31.61 -29.47
N THR A 137 40.12 -31.04 -30.46
CA THR A 137 40.10 -31.36 -31.91
C THR A 137 41.40 -30.71 -32.40
N ASP A 138 42.40 -31.35 -32.99
CA ASP A 138 42.46 -32.49 -33.89
C ASP A 138 43.94 -32.91 -33.93
N LYS A 139 44.25 -34.21 -33.94
CA LYS A 139 45.58 -34.75 -34.26
C LYS A 139 45.39 -35.70 -35.43
N GLN A 140 45.74 -35.25 -36.63
CA GLN A 140 46.53 -36.00 -37.61
C GLN A 140 47.43 -35.03 -38.37
#